data_AF-U9TZP4-F1
#
_entry.id   AF-U9TZP4-F1
#
_cell.length_a   1.000
_cell.length_b   1.000
_cell.length_c   1.000
_cell.angle_alpha   90.00
_cell.angle_beta   90.00
_cell.angle_gamma   90.00
#
_symmetry.space_group_name_H-M   'P 1'
#
loop_
_entity.id
_entity.type
_entity.pdbx_description
1 polymer ?
#
loop_
_entity_poly.entity_id
_entity_poly.type
_entity_poly.pdbx_seq_one_letter_code
_entity_poly.pdbx_strand_id
1 'polypeptide(L)' 'MSETNEWANWIEEAISKKHIRYYEYEYFSNIQEIGVGGFGKIYRANYKSSEQYLVLKSLLNLDNIAIKELVNELTYFHIF' A
#
# COMPACT_ATOMS: atom_id res chain seq x y z
N MET A 1 -1.49 17.09 18.89
CA MET A 1 -0.74 16.25 17.95
C MET A 1 -1.78 15.53 17.11
N SER A 2 -1.78 15.70 15.79
CA SER A 2 -2.77 15.08 14.91
C SER A 2 -2.47 13.58 14.79
N GLU A 3 -3.50 12.73 14.91
CA GLU A 3 -3.39 11.27 14.75
C GLU A 3 -2.67 10.84 13.45
N THR A 4 -2.73 11.68 12.42
CA THR A 4 -2.02 11.53 11.14
C THR A 4 -0.51 11.38 11.32
N ASN A 5 0.07 12.01 12.34
CA ASN A 5 1.52 11.98 12.59
C ASN A 5 1.95 10.67 13.25
N GLU A 6 1.08 10.00 14.01
CA GLU A 6 1.43 8.75 14.69
C GLU A 6 1.48 7.58 13.69
N TRP A 7 0.52 7.49 12.77
CA TRP A 7 0.52 6.44 11.74
C TRP A 7 1.62 6.60 10.72
N ALA A 8 1.93 7.83 10.32
CA ALA A 8 3.08 8.10 9.46
C ALA A 8 4.37 7.58 10.11
N ASN A 9 4.59 7.87 11.39
CA ASN A 9 5.75 7.36 12.13
C ASN A 9 5.78 5.83 12.21
N TRP A 10 4.63 5.18 12.45
CA TRP A 10 4.56 3.71 12.50
C TRP A 10 4.92 3.08 11.14
N ILE A 11 4.42 3.64 10.03
CA ILE A 11 4.75 3.17 8.68
C ILE A 11 6.25 3.34 8.40
N GLU A 12 6.81 4.51 8.73
CA GLU A 12 8.25 4.78 8.58
C GLU A 12 9.09 3.79 9.40
N GLU A 13 8.69 3.50 10.64
CA GLU A 13 9.36 2.54 11.50
C GLU A 13 9.28 1.11 10.93
N ALA A 14 8.12 0.69 10.41
CA ALA A 14 7.93 -0.61 9.79
C ALA A 14 8.79 -0.79 8.53
N ILE A 15 8.93 0.27 7.72
CA ILE A 15 9.84 0.30 6.56
C ILE A 15 11.30 0.24 7.03
N SER A 16 11.68 1.06 8.01
CA SER A 16 13.04 1.11 8.54
C SER A 16 13.47 -0.23 9.15
N LYS A 17 12.55 -0.93 9.82
CA LYS A 17 12.76 -2.27 10.37
C LYS A 17 12.64 -3.39 9.34
N LYS A 18 12.38 -3.04 8.07
CA LYS A 18 12.20 -3.97 6.94
C LYS A 18 11.06 -4.98 7.12
N HIS A 19 10.08 -4.64 7.96
CA HIS A 19 8.83 -5.41 8.06
C HIS A 19 7.95 -5.18 6.81
N ILE A 20 8.05 -3.99 6.21
CA ILE A 20 7.40 -3.65 4.95
C ILE A 20 8.49 -3.26 3.95
N ARG A 21 8.44 -3.83 2.75
CA ARG A 21 9.34 -3.45 1.68
C ARG A 21 8.82 -2.18 0.99
N TYR A 22 9.64 -1.15 0.98
CA TYR A 22 9.35 0.08 0.25
C TYR A 22 9.68 -0.08 -1.24
N TYR A 23 8.82 0.48 -2.08
CA TYR A 23 8.95 0.50 -3.53
C TYR A 23 8.74 1.95 -4.01
N GLU A 24 9.71 2.50 -4.73
CA GLU A 24 9.56 3.84 -5.30
C GLU A 24 8.49 3.82 -6.40
N TYR A 25 7.59 4.80 -6.33
CA TYR A 25 6.42 4.88 -7.21
C TYR A 25 6.79 5.02 -8.69
N GLU A 26 7.92 5.67 -9.00
CA GLU A 26 8.39 5.91 -10.37
C GLU A 26 8.73 4.63 -11.16
N TYR A 27 8.96 3.50 -10.49
CA TYR A 27 9.19 2.23 -11.16
C TYR A 27 7.92 1.54 -11.62
N PHE A 28 6.75 2.07 -11.26
CA PHE A 28 5.48 1.58 -11.75
C PHE A 28 5.11 2.26 -13.07
N SER A 29 4.66 1.46 -14.03
CA SER A 29 4.19 1.94 -15.32
C SER A 29 2.92 1.20 -15.74
N ASN A 30 2.27 1.68 -16.80
CA ASN A 30 1.01 1.10 -17.28
C ASN A 30 -0.06 0.96 -16.18
N ILE A 31 -0.14 1.96 -15.29
CA ILE A 31 -1.08 1.98 -14.17
C ILE A 31 -2.50 2.16 -14.72
N GLN A 32 -3.35 1.15 -14.50
CA GLN A 32 -4.73 1.14 -14.96
C GLN A 32 -5.64 0.82 -13.78
N GLU A 33 -6.66 1.65 -13.55
CA GLU A 33 -7.70 1.35 -12.56
C GLU A 33 -8.48 0.12 -13.02
N ILE A 34 -8.60 -0.88 -12.15
CA ILE A 34 -9.33 -2.12 -12.41
C ILE A 34 -10.51 -2.31 -11.46
N GLY A 35 -10.65 -1.45 -10.46
CA GLY A 35 -11.79 -1.48 -9.56
C GLY A 35 -11.72 -0.43 -8.46
N VAL A 36 -12.83 -0.27 -7.76
CA VAL A 36 -12.95 0.58 -6.57
C VAL A 36 -13.60 -0.25 -5.48
N GLY A 37 -12.95 -0.33 -4.32
CA GLY A 37 -13.49 -0.91 -3.10
C GLY A 37 -13.79 0.15 -2.04
N GLY A 38 -14.37 -0.27 -0.92
CA GLY A 38 -14.74 0.64 0.18
C GLY A 38 -13.55 1.38 0.81
N PHE A 39 -12.33 0.86 0.65
CA PHE A 39 -11.11 1.43 1.22
C PHE A 39 -10.20 2.10 0.18
N GLY A 40 -10.61 2.12 -1.09
CA GLY A 40 -9.91 2.83 -2.15
C GLY A 40 -9.90 2.13 -3.50
N LYS A 41 -9.04 2.62 -4.38
CA LYS A 41 -8.98 2.19 -5.76
C LYS A 41 -7.96 1.08 -5.91
N ILE A 42 -8.26 0.16 -6.82
CA ILE A 42 -7.41 -0.97 -7.16
C ILE A 42 -6.91 -0.73 -8.58
N TYR A 43 -5.60 -0.80 -8.75
CA TYR A 43 -4.93 -0.61 -10.02
C TYR A 43 -4.09 -1.83 -10.37
N ARG A 44 -3.98 -2.12 -11.66
CA ARG A 44 -2.96 -3.00 -12.22
C ARG A 44 -1.80 -2.14 -12.70
N ALA A 45 -0.56 -2.54 -12.42
CA ALA A 45 0.64 -1.84 -12.89
C ALA A 45 1.76 -2.83 -13.22
N ASN A 46 2.70 -2.40 -14.08
CA ASN A 46 3.96 -3.10 -14.31
C ASN A 46 5.00 -2.56 -13.32
N TYR A 47 5.97 -3.39 -12.92
CA TYR A 47 7.08 -2.95 -12.07
C TYR A 47 8.42 -3.21 -12.74
N LYS A 48 9.28 -2.19 -12.88
CA LYS A 48 10.64 -2.28 -13.44
C LYS A 48 10.72 -3.06 -14.77
N SER A 49 9.81 -2.75 -15.69
CA SER A 49 9.72 -3.43 -17.00
C SER A 49 9.54 -4.95 -16.91
N SER A 50 9.12 -5.49 -15.75
CA SER A 50 8.79 -6.90 -15.66
C SER A 50 7.54 -7.18 -16.50
N GLU A 51 7.46 -8.40 -17.03
CA GLU A 51 6.26 -8.88 -17.72
C GLU A 51 5.12 -9.21 -16.75
N GLN A 52 5.35 -9.09 -15.44
CA GLN A 52 4.39 -9.47 -14.42
C GLN A 52 3.64 -8.24 -13.91
N TYR A 53 2.31 -8.33 -13.97
CA TYR A 53 1.44 -7.31 -13.40
C TYR A 53 1.39 -7.43 -11.88
N LEU A 54 1.52 -6.28 -11.21
CA LEU A 54 1.26 -6.11 -9.79
C LEU A 54 -0.06 -5.37 -9.57
N VAL A 55 -0.65 -5.58 -8.40
CA VAL A 55 -1.83 -4.85 -7.95
C VAL A 55 -1.37 -3.73 -7.01
N LEU A 56 -1.78 -2.50 -7.31
CA LEU A 56 -1.64 -1.36 -6.40
C LEU A 56 -3.01 -1.07 -5.81
N LYS A 57 -3.13 -1.11 -4.48
CA LYS A 57 -4.34 -0.72 -3.77
C LYS A 57 -4.07 0.61 -3.08
N SER A 58 -4.84 1.64 -3.43
CA SER A 58 -4.78 2.93 -2.75
C SER A 58 -5.62 2.89 -1.47
N LEU A 59 -5.19 3.63 -0.46
CA LEU A 59 -6.01 3.92 0.72
C LEU A 59 -6.67 5.29 0.52
N LEU A 60 -7.99 5.40 0.76
CA LEU A 60 -8.71 6.67 0.62
C LEU A 60 -8.24 7.70 1.64
N ASN A 61 -8.10 7.26 2.89
CA ASN A 61 -7.67 8.06 4.03
C ASN A 61 -6.63 7.28 4.84
N LEU A 62 -5.76 7.99 5.54
CA LEU A 62 -4.87 7.44 6.57
C LEU A 62 -5.50 7.65 7.94
N ASP A 63 -6.58 6.93 8.22
CA ASP A 63 -7.25 6.91 9.52
C ASP A 63 -7.06 5.55 10.23
N ASN A 64 -7.47 5.49 11.50
CA ASN A 64 -7.31 4.28 12.33
C ASN A 64 -7.99 3.05 11.70
N ILE A 65 -9.08 3.23 10.96
CA ILE A 65 -9.83 2.12 10.34
C ILE A 65 -9.04 1.59 9.15
N ALA A 66 -8.59 2.48 8.25
CA ALA A 66 -7.81 2.11 7.07
C ALA A 66 -6.47 1.46 7.43
N ILE A 67 -5.79 1.95 8.47
CA ILE A 67 -4.54 1.35 8.95
C ILE A 67 -4.79 -0.02 9.58
N LYS A 68 -5.86 -0.18 10.36
CA LYS A 68 -6.22 -1.49 10.94
C LYS A 68 -6.49 -2.53 9.86
N GLU A 69 -7.20 -2.15 8.79
CA GLU A 69 -7.40 -3.01 7.63
C GLU A 69 -6.08 -3.34 6.92
N LEU A 70 -5.19 -2.36 6.71
CA LEU A 70 -3.86 -2.60 6.15
C LEU A 70 -3.05 -3.61 6.98
N VAL A 71 -3.04 -3.44 8.31
CA VAL A 71 -2.34 -4.36 9.22
C VAL A 71 -2.96 -5.75 9.18
N ASN A 72 -4.29 -5.85 9.17
CA ASN A 72 -4.97 -7.13 9.03
C ASN A 72 -4.63 -7.81 7.70
N GLU A 73 -4.66 -7.10 6.59
CA GLU A 73 -4.31 -7.64 5.27
C GLU A 73 -2.86 -8.14 5.26
N LEU A 74 -1.90 -7.35 5.76
CA LEU A 74 -0.49 -7.75 5.85
C LEU A 74 -0.24 -8.95 6.78
N THR A 75 -1.05 -9.09 7.84
CA THR A 75 -0.89 -10.15 8.84
C THR A 75 -1.54 -11.46 8.37
N TYR A 76 -2.70 -11.40 7.74
CA TYR A 76 -3.51 -12.57 7.40
C TYR A 76 -3.39 -13.00 5.94
N PHE A 77 -3.13 -12.08 5.02
CA PHE A 77 -2.81 -12.41 3.63
C PHE A 77 -1.31 -12.23 3.44
N HIS A 78 -0.57 -13.35 3.42
CA HIS A 78 0.81 -13.39 2.90
C HIS A 78 0.77 -12.99 1.42
N ILE A 79 0.83 -11.70 1.10
CA ILE A 79 0.94 -11.19 -0.26
C ILE A 79 2.35 -10.64 -0.43
N PHE A 80 3.23 -11.45 -1.00
CA PHE A 80 4.40 -11.02 -1.75
C PHE A 80 4.30 -11.62 -3.15
#